data_AF-A0AA86U981-F1
#
_entry.id   AF-A0AA86U981-F1
#
_cell.length_a   1.000
_cell.length_b   1.000
_cell.length_c   1.000
_cell.angle_alpha   90.00
_cell.angle_beta   90.00
_cell.angle_gamma   90.00
#
_symmetry.space_group_name_H-M   'P 1'
#
loop_
_entity.id
_entity.type
_entity.pdbx_description
1 polymer ?
#
loop_
_entity_poly.entity_id
_entity_poly.type
_entity_poly.pdbx_seq_one_letter_code
_entity_poly.pdbx_strand_id
1 'polypeptide(L)' 'MPYWSEYENSQFFKLLSAYGKDFQQIAECMNKSYTQVRSHFYNIQVKESKAGKEEHKEYRSLQNNKQLHFIVFDYVQ' A
#
# COMPACT_ATOMS: atom_id res chain seq x y z
N MET A 1 4.90 -18.29 -0.91
CA MET A 1 5.26 -16.99 -0.33
C MET A 1 5.00 -17.06 1.16
N PRO A 2 5.95 -16.70 2.03
CA PRO A 2 5.71 -16.69 3.47
C PRO A 2 4.52 -15.79 3.78
N TYR A 3 3.59 -16.28 4.60
CA TYR A 3 2.41 -15.54 5.03
C TYR A 3 2.87 -14.41 5.96
N TRP A 4 2.49 -13.18 5.65
CA TRP A 4 2.69 -12.02 6.52
C TRP A 4 1.35 -11.68 7.16
N SER A 5 1.27 -11.84 8.47
CA SER A 5 0.07 -11.47 9.24
C SER A 5 -0.13 -9.96 9.26
N GLU A 6 -1.36 -9.52 9.54
CA GLU A 6 -1.68 -8.10 9.70
C GLU A 6 -0.84 -7.44 10.81
N TYR A 7 -0.58 -8.18 11.90
CA TYR A 7 0.29 -7.72 12.98
C TYR A 7 1.72 -7.48 12.47
N GLU A 8 2.29 -8.44 11.74
CA GLU A 8 3.64 -8.31 11.17
C GLU A 8 3.70 -7.18 10.14
N ASN A 9 2.68 -7.00 9.32
CA ASN A 9 2.60 -5.86 8.39
C ASN A 9 2.61 -4.53 9.15
N SER A 10 1.80 -4.40 10.21
CA SER A 10 1.75 -3.19 11.02
C SER A 10 3.11 -2.86 11.68
N GLN A 11 3.82 -3.88 12.15
CA GLN A 11 5.16 -3.73 12.72
C GLN A 11 6.17 -3.34 11.64
N PHE A 12 6.11 -3.99 10.48
CA PHE A 12 6.95 -3.66 9.34
C PHE A 12 6.81 -2.19 8.93
N PHE A 13 5.58 -1.67 8.80
CA PHE A 13 5.37 -0.26 8.45
C PHE A 13 5.85 0.71 9.53
N LYS A 14 5.68 0.38 10.81
CA LYS A 14 6.22 1.19 11.91
C LYS A 14 7.74 1.26 11.85
N LEU A 15 8.41 0.12 11.65
CA LEU A 15 9.86 0.04 11.56
C LEU A 15 10.38 0.70 10.28
N LEU A 16 9.66 0.57 9.16
CA LEU A 16 9.96 1.25 7.90
C LEU A 16 9.86 2.77 8.04
N SER A 17 8.89 3.27 8.82
CA SER A 17 8.77 4.71 9.13
C SER A 17 9.87 5.21 10.06
N ALA A 18 10.38 4.37 10.97
CA ALA A 18 11.41 4.76 11.94
C ALA A 18 12.83 4.68 11.36
N TYR A 19 13.15 3.61 10.63
CA TYR A 19 14.49 3.31 10.13
C TYR A 19 14.64 3.51 8.61
N GLY A 20 13.56 3.81 7.90
CA GLY A 20 13.58 3.94 6.44
C GLY A 20 13.85 2.59 5.76
N LYS A 21 14.65 2.60 4.68
CA LYS A 21 14.97 1.38 3.90
C LYS A 21 16.10 0.54 4.50
N ASP A 22 16.38 0.70 5.79
CA ASP A 22 17.34 -0.15 6.49
C ASP A 22 16.73 -1.53 6.78
N PHE A 23 16.69 -2.37 5.73
CA PHE A 23 16.09 -3.70 5.82
C PHE A 23 16.86 -4.65 6.73
N GLN A 24 18.13 -4.36 7.04
CA GLN A 24 18.91 -5.17 7.97
C GLN A 24 18.45 -4.91 9.40
N GLN A 25 18.33 -3.64 9.79
CA GLN A 25 17.78 -3.26 11.09
C GLN A 25 16.34 -3.75 11.28
N ILE A 26 15.51 -3.63 10.24
CA ILE A 26 14.12 -4.12 10.29
C ILE A 26 14.08 -5.64 10.42
N ALA A 27 14.95 -6.38 9.71
CA ALA A 27 15.04 -7.82 9.80
C ALA A 27 15.42 -8.30 11.20
N GLU A 28 16.38 -7.64 11.85
CA GLU A 28 16.77 -7.90 13.23
C GLU A 28 15.62 -7.63 14.20
N CYS A 29 14.94 -6.48 14.09
CA CYS A 29 13.81 -6.13 14.94
C CYS A 29 12.62 -7.10 14.80
N MET A 30 12.36 -7.61 13.59
CA MET A 30 11.25 -8.52 13.32
C MET A 30 11.61 -10.00 13.48
N ASN A 31 12.88 -10.31 13.81
CA ASN A 31 13.42 -11.67 13.81
C ASN A 31 13.10 -12.44 12.50
N LYS A 32 13.26 -11.76 11.36
CA LYS A 32 13.04 -12.29 10.00
C LYS A 32 14.33 -12.19 9.20
N SER A 33 14.44 -12.91 8.09
CA SER A 33 15.60 -12.75 7.22
C SER A 33 15.51 -11.46 6.40
N TYR A 34 16.68 -10.86 6.11
CA TYR A 34 16.80 -9.71 5.22
C TYR A 34 16.05 -9.93 3.89
N THR A 35 16.20 -11.12 3.29
CA THR A 35 15.55 -11.47 2.02
C THR A 35 14.03 -11.46 2.13
N GLN A 36 13.46 -11.92 3.26
CA GLN A 36 12.01 -11.88 3.49
C GLN A 36 11.51 -10.44 3.58
N VAL A 37 12.19 -9.59 4.35
CA VAL A 37 11.83 -8.17 4.55
C VAL A 37 11.92 -7.41 3.22
N ARG A 38 13.02 -7.58 2.49
CA ARG A 38 13.20 -6.96 1.18
C ARG A 38 12.14 -7.41 0.17
N SER A 39 11.87 -8.72 0.10
CA SER A 39 10.83 -9.25 -0.80
C SER A 39 9.44 -8.70 -0.44
N HIS A 40 9.15 -8.57 0.85
CA HIS A 40 7.91 -8.02 1.33
C HIS A 40 7.72 -6.55 0.92
N PHE A 41 8.75 -5.72 1.07
CA PHE A 41 8.74 -4.33 0.61
C PHE A 41 8.39 -4.21 -0.88
N TYR A 42 9.08 -4.94 -1.76
CA TYR A 42 8.80 -4.89 -3.20
C TYR A 42 7.40 -5.44 -3.54
N ASN A 43 6.92 -6.47 -2.84
CA ASN A 43 5.59 -7.01 -3.05
C ASN A 43 4.48 -6.02 -2.66
N ILE A 44 4.67 -5.23 -1.59
CA ILE A 44 3.74 -4.15 -1.22
C ILE A 44 3.70 -3.08 -2.31
N GLN A 45 4.86 -2.62 -2.79
CA GLN A 45 4.96 -1.60 -3.84
C GLN A 45 4.25 -2.03 -5.14
N VAL A 46 4.38 -3.30 -5.51
CA VAL A 46 3.66 -3.88 -6.67
C VAL A 46 2.16 -3.97 -6.42
N LYS A 47 1.72 -4.28 -5.19
CA LYS A 47 0.30 -4.30 -4.82
C LYS A 47 -0.32 -2.91 -4.86
N GLU A 48 0.33 -1.89 -4.30
CA GLU A 48 -0.14 -0.49 -4.35
C GLU A 48 -0.27 -0.02 -5.80
N SER A 49 0.71 -0.36 -6.65
CA SER A 49 0.68 -0.05 -8.09
C SER A 49 -0.43 -0.76 -8.87
N LYS A 50 -0.96 -1.88 -8.36
CA LYS A 50 -2.09 -2.62 -8.96
C LYS A 50 -3.42 -2.17 -8.39
N ALA A 51 -3.50 -1.90 -7.08
CA ALA A 51 -4.68 -1.36 -6.42
C ALA A 51 -5.09 -0.02 -7.05
N GLY A 52 -4.13 0.89 -7.29
CA GLY A 52 -4.41 2.15 -7.99
C GLY A 52 -4.86 2.00 -9.44
N LYS A 53 -4.66 0.84 -10.08
CA LYS A 53 -5.17 0.55 -11.44
C LYS A 53 -6.57 -0.05 -11.43
N GLU A 54 -6.94 -0.76 -10.37
CA GLU A 54 -8.27 -1.37 -10.22
C GLU A 54 -9.31 -0.31 -9.82
N GLU A 55 -8.96 0.58 -8.89
CA GLU A 55 -9.83 1.70 -8.50
C GLU A 55 -10.14 2.61 -9.70
N HIS A 56 -9.14 2.88 -10.55
CA HIS A 56 -9.33 3.69 -11.76
C HIS A 56 -10.23 3.03 -12.82
N LYS A 57 -10.33 1.69 -12.82
CA LYS A 57 -11.29 0.97 -13.67
C LYS A 57 -12.70 1.06 -13.09
N GLU A 58 -12.85 0.91 -11.78
CA GLU A 58 -14.14 0.95 -11.10
C GLU A 58 -14.83 2.32 -11.28
N TYR A 59 -14.10 3.43 -11.10
CA TYR A 59 -14.60 4.78 -11.41
C TYR A 59 -15.02 4.97 -12.87
N ARG A 60 -14.30 4.35 -13.82
CA ARG A 60 -14.59 4.46 -15.27
C ARG A 60 -15.84 3.68 -15.68
N SER A 61 -16.14 2.56 -15.01
CA SER A 61 -17.37 1.78 -15.22
C SER A 61 -18.61 2.39 -14.56
N LEU A 62 -18.46 3.15 -13.48
CA LEU A 62 -19.57 3.90 -12.85
C LEU A 62 -20.03 5.10 -13.70
N GLN A 63 -19.12 5.78 -14.41
CA GLN A 63 -19.48 6.94 -15.25
C GLN A 63 -20.26 6.60 -16.52
N ASN A 64 -20.20 5.35 -17.01
CA ASN A 64 -20.94 4.93 -18.21
C ASN A 64 -22.40 4.56 -17.93
N ASN A 65 -22.89 4.67 -16.69
CA ASN A 65 -24.18 4.10 -16.31
C ASN A 65 -25.15 5.03 -15.56
N LYS A 66 -24.96 6.35 -15.53
CA LYS A 66 -26.04 7.33 -15.37
C LYS A 66 -25.55 8.77 -15.46
N GLN A 67 -26.10 9.47 -16.44
CA GLN A 67 -26.39 10.88 -16.38
C GLN A 67 -27.14 11.22 -15.07
N LEU A 68 -26.54 11.99 -14.15
CA LEU A 68 -27.12 13.15 -13.45
C LEU A 68 -26.27 13.65 -12.26
N HIS A 69 -25.85 14.92 -12.39
CA HIS A 69 -25.84 15.99 -11.38
C HIS A 69 -24.78 16.04 -10.24
N PHE A 70 -23.70 16.79 -10.52
CA PHE A 70 -23.25 18.00 -9.79
C PHE A 70 -23.47 18.06 -8.27
N ILE A 71 -22.38 18.04 -7.50
CA ILE A 71 -22.10 19.09 -6.52
C ILE A 71 -20.59 19.40 -6.57
N VAL A 72 -20.33 20.67 -6.87
CA VAL A 72 -19.05 21.35 -6.85
C VAL A 72 -18.44 21.20 -5.46
N PHE A 73 -17.20 20.74 -5.38
CA PHE A 73 -16.44 20.91 -4.15
C PHE A 73 -15.94 22.35 -4.12
N ASP A 74 -16.41 23.05 -3.09
CA ASP A 74 -16.29 24.47 -2.89
C ASP A 74 -14.86 25.01 -2.95
N TYR A 75 -14.83 26.20 -3.54
CA TYR A 75 -13.86 27.27 -3.44
C TYR A 75 -13.21 27.38 -2.04
N VAL A 76 -11.89 27.24 -1.98
CA VAL A 76 -11.00 27.81 -0.95
C VAL A 76 -9.78 28.29 -1.75
N GLN A 77 -9.43 29.58 -1.87
CA GLN A 77 -9.81 30.80 -1.19
C GLN A 77 -9.65 31.96 -2.19
#